data_AF-M3FEL4-F1
#
_entry.id   AF-M3FEL4-F1
#
_cell.length_a   1.000
_cell.length_b   1.000
_cell.length_c   1.000
_cell.angle_alpha   90.00
_cell.angle_beta   90.00
_cell.angle_gamma   90.00
#
_symmetry.space_group_name_H-M   'P 1'
#
loop_
_entity.id
_entity.type
_entity.pdbx_description
1 polymer ?
#
loop_
_entity_poly.entity_id
_entity_poly.type
_entity_poly.pdbx_seq_one_letter_code
_entity_poly.pdbx_strand_id
1 'polypeptide(L)'
;MYMANMEVDSMTVTQIDLDDEALAEAMRLMGSTTKKDTVNAALRDYVARVKRLEAAERLAARGERGEFDAAAAAREDAKRARRAAFE
;
A
#
# COMPACT_ATOMS: atom_id res chain seq x y z
N MET A 1 15.08 -30.02 -13.71
CA MET A 1 13.76 -29.86 -13.07
C MET A 1 13.90 -30.23 -11.61
N TYR A 2 14.19 -29.23 -10.76
CA TYR A 2 14.08 -29.20 -9.28
C TYR A 2 14.97 -28.05 -8.80
N MET A 3 14.49 -26.81 -8.89
CA MET A 3 14.95 -25.66 -8.08
C MET A 3 13.84 -24.61 -8.08
N ALA A 4 12.62 -25.01 -7.72
CA ALA A 4 11.54 -24.07 -7.43
C ALA A 4 11.52 -23.85 -5.91
N ASN A 5 11.64 -22.58 -5.53
CA ASN A 5 11.41 -22.05 -4.18
C ASN A 5 12.50 -22.36 -3.15
N MET A 6 13.68 -21.73 -3.32
CA MET A 6 14.40 -21.25 -2.15
C MET A 6 13.59 -20.07 -1.61
N GLU A 7 12.82 -20.32 -0.57
CA GLU A 7 12.24 -19.32 0.29
C GLU A 7 13.40 -18.48 0.84
N VAL A 8 13.63 -17.30 0.24
CA VAL A 8 14.64 -16.38 0.74
C VAL A 8 14.06 -15.82 2.03
N ASP A 9 14.56 -16.32 3.15
CA ASP A 9 14.34 -15.70 4.45
C ASP A 9 15.12 -14.35 4.45
N SER A 10 14.56 -13.35 3.78
CA SER A 10 15.28 -12.21 3.20
C SER A 10 15.61 -11.09 4.18
N MET A 11 15.74 -11.40 5.47
CA MET A 11 16.21 -10.43 6.45
C MET A 11 17.74 -10.44 6.47
N THR A 12 18.33 -9.38 5.91
CA THR A 12 19.77 -9.14 5.99
C THR A 12 20.12 -8.35 7.24
N VAL A 13 21.26 -8.69 7.86
CA VAL A 13 21.76 -7.95 9.02
C VAL A 13 22.50 -6.71 8.53
N THR A 14 22.11 -5.55 9.02
CA THR A 14 22.76 -4.27 8.74
C THR A 14 23.17 -3.63 10.05
N GLN A 15 24.44 -3.22 10.17
CA GLN A 15 24.94 -2.49 11.35
C GLN A 15 24.68 -1.00 11.15
N ILE A 16 23.86 -0.41 12.02
CA ILE A 16 23.52 1.01 12.05
C ILE A 16 23.46 1.49 13.49
N ASP A 17 23.83 2.74 13.73
CA ASP A 17 23.58 3.40 15.00
C ASP A 17 22.14 3.90 15.02
N LEU A 18 21.46 3.69 16.15
CA LEU A 18 20.07 4.11 16.38
C LEU A 18 20.03 5.05 17.57
N ASP A 19 19.18 6.07 17.48
CA ASP A 19 18.80 6.86 18.65
C ASP A 19 17.99 5.96 19.60
N ASP A 20 18.55 5.68 20.78
CA ASP A 20 17.94 4.78 21.76
C ASP A 20 16.66 5.37 22.38
N GLU A 21 16.54 6.70 22.50
CA GLU A 21 15.32 7.34 23.01
C GLU A 21 14.18 7.20 21.99
N ALA A 22 14.47 7.49 20.72
CA ALA A 22 13.51 7.32 19.63
C ALA A 22 13.11 5.85 19.46
N LEU A 23 14.07 4.92 19.59
CA LEU A 23 13.79 3.49 19.50
C LEU A 23 12.95 3.00 20.67
N ALA A 24 13.21 3.46 21.89
CA ALA A 24 12.42 3.11 23.07
C ALA A 24 10.97 3.62 22.95
N GLU A 25 10.79 4.84 22.45
CA GLU A 25 9.46 5.39 22.21
C GLU A 25 8.73 4.63 21.10
N ALA A 26 9.42 4.30 20.00
CA ALA A 26 8.85 3.45 18.94
C ALA A 26 8.45 2.07 19.47
N MET A 27 9.29 1.44 20.30
CA MET A 27 8.98 0.16 20.96
C MET A 27 7.71 0.27 21.80
N ARG A 28 7.59 1.33 22.60
CA ARG A 28 6.41 1.60 23.44
C ARG A 28 5.15 1.81 22.60
N LEU A 29 5.23 2.60 21.54
CA LEU A 29 4.10 2.90 20.64
C LEU A 29 3.67 1.68 19.83
N MET A 30 4.61 0.84 19.41
CA MET A 30 4.34 -0.36 18.61
C MET A 30 4.04 -1.59 19.47
N GLY A 31 4.25 -1.54 20.79
CA GLY A 31 4.08 -2.68 21.69
C GLY A 31 5.07 -3.82 21.43
N SER A 32 6.21 -3.52 20.80
CA SER A 32 7.23 -4.51 20.45
C SER A 32 8.23 -4.70 21.59
N THR A 33 8.69 -5.94 21.76
CA THR A 33 9.62 -6.31 22.83
C THR A 33 11.07 -6.35 22.39
N THR A 34 11.34 -6.30 21.08
CA THR A 34 12.71 -6.33 20.54
C THR A 34 13.01 -5.17 19.61
N LYS A 35 14.28 -4.72 19.59
CA LYS A 35 14.76 -3.67 18.69
C LYS A 35 14.51 -4.03 17.22
N LYS A 36 14.83 -5.27 16.83
CA LYS A 36 14.64 -5.74 15.44
C LYS A 36 13.17 -5.72 15.01
N ASP A 37 12.23 -6.13 15.87
CA ASP A 37 10.82 -6.18 15.47
C ASP A 37 10.27 -4.77 15.27
N THR A 38 10.69 -3.85 16.14
CA THR A 38 10.36 -2.42 16.05
C THR A 38 10.85 -1.81 14.75
N VAL A 39 12.14 -1.98 14.43
CA VAL A 39 12.73 -1.41 13.22
C VAL A 39 12.07 -1.98 11.97
N ASN A 40 11.87 -3.29 11.91
CA ASN A 40 11.25 -3.92 10.75
C ASN A 40 9.76 -3.54 10.61
N ALA A 41 9.02 -3.43 11.72
CA ALA A 41 7.65 -2.95 11.71
C ALA A 41 7.57 -1.49 11.25
N ALA A 42 8.45 -0.62 11.75
CA ALA A 42 8.51 0.79 11.38
C ALA A 42 8.80 0.98 9.88
N LEU A 43 9.75 0.21 9.32
CA LEU A 43 10.05 0.26 7.89
C LEU A 43 8.84 -0.19 7.04
N ARG A 44 8.17 -1.28 7.42
CA ARG A 44 6.97 -1.75 6.72
C ARG A 44 5.84 -0.73 6.77
N ASP A 45 5.61 -0.12 7.94
CA ASP A 45 4.57 0.88 8.12
C ASP A 45 4.87 2.17 7.34
N TYR A 46 6.12 2.63 7.34
CA TYR A 46 6.56 3.76 6.51
C TYR A 46 6.26 3.52 5.03
N VAL A 47 6.69 2.38 4.49
CA VAL A 47 6.43 2.03 3.08
C VAL A 47 4.92 1.95 2.80
N ALA A 48 4.14 1.37 3.71
CA ALA A 48 2.69 1.29 3.55
C ALA A 48 2.02 2.68 3.54
N ARG A 49 2.46 3.61 4.40
CA ARG A 49 1.99 4.99 4.44
C ARG A 49 2.29 5.72 3.13
N VAL A 50 3.53 5.63 2.64
CA VAL A 50 3.94 6.27 1.38
C VAL A 50 3.12 5.71 0.20
N LYS A 51 3.00 4.38 0.08
CA LYS A 51 2.21 3.76 -1.00
C LYS A 51 0.74 4.17 -0.98
N ARG A 52 0.15 4.35 0.21
CA ARG A 52 -1.24 4.86 0.34
C ARG A 52 -1.36 6.28 -0.18
N LEU A 53 -0.39 7.15 0.11
CA LEU A 53 -0.36 8.51 -0.41
C LEU A 53 -0.24 8.52 -1.94
N GLU A 54 0.72 7.80 -2.50
CA GLU A 54 0.89 7.71 -3.96
C GLU A 54 -0.37 7.15 -4.66
N ALA A 55 -1.06 6.20 -4.02
CA ALA A 55 -2.32 5.66 -4.55
C ALA A 55 -3.42 6.73 -4.57
N ALA A 56 -3.50 7.55 -3.52
CA ALA A 56 -4.43 8.67 -3.46
C ALA A 56 -4.12 9.73 -4.53
N GLU A 57 -2.85 10.07 -4.73
CA GLU A 57 -2.41 10.99 -5.79
C GLU A 57 -2.75 10.46 -7.18
N ARG A 58 -2.51 9.17 -7.44
CA ARG A 58 -2.91 8.54 -8.71
C ARG A 58 -4.43 8.59 -8.91
N LEU A 59 -5.23 8.39 -7.87
CA LEU A 59 -6.69 8.50 -7.96
C LEU A 59 -7.14 9.95 -8.22
N ALA A 60 -6.52 10.93 -7.57
CA ALA A 60 -6.79 12.35 -7.79
C ALA A 60 -6.50 12.75 -9.24
N ALA A 61 -5.32 12.39 -9.76
CA ALA A 61 -4.94 12.67 -11.14
C ALA A 61 -5.91 12.05 -12.17
N ARG A 62 -6.43 10.85 -11.90
CA ARG A 62 -7.47 10.22 -12.73
C ARG A 62 -8.78 11.01 -12.72
N GLY A 63 -9.15 11.54 -11.55
CA GLY A 63 -10.30 12.43 -11.40
C GLY A 63 -10.14 13.72 -12.18
N GLU A 64 -8.98 14.36 -12.10
CA GLU A 64 -8.66 15.59 -12.85
C GLU A 64 -8.72 15.37 -14.38
N ARG A 65 -8.37 14.16 -14.85
CA ARG A 65 -8.54 13.78 -16.27
C ARG A 65 -9.98 13.46 -16.67
N GLY A 66 -10.95 13.57 -15.75
CA GLY A 66 -12.36 13.30 -16.01
C GLY A 66 -12.69 11.82 -16.21
N GLU A 67 -11.80 10.89 -15.82
CA GLU A 67 -12.01 9.46 -16.05
C GLU A 67 -13.25 8.92 -15.33
N PHE A 68 -13.58 9.46 -14.16
CA PHE A 68 -14.76 9.05 -13.40
C PHE A 68 -16.06 9.54 -14.03
N ASP A 69 -16.08 10.76 -14.57
CA ASP A 69 -17.25 11.30 -15.28
C ASP A 69 -17.52 10.51 -16.56
N ALA A 70 -16.47 10.20 -17.32
CA ALA A 70 -16.56 9.35 -18.50
C ALA A 70 -17.11 7.94 -18.17
N ALA A 71 -16.63 7.34 -17.06
CA ALA A 71 -17.11 6.05 -16.60
C ALA A 71 -18.59 6.09 -16.16
N ALA A 72 -19.04 7.18 -15.53
CA ALA A 72 -20.43 7.37 -15.13
C ALA A 72 -21.35 7.50 -16.36
N ALA A 73 -20.95 8.28 -17.36
CA ALA A 73 -21.69 8.42 -18.61
C ALA A 73 -21.85 7.07 -19.33
N ALA A 74 -20.76 6.31 -19.48
CA ALA A 74 -20.78 5.00 -20.11
C ALA A 74 -21.71 3.99 -19.38
N ARG A 75 -21.79 4.06 -18.05
CA ARG A 75 -22.71 3.22 -17.25
C ARG A 75 -24.16 3.55 -17.54
N GLU A 76 -24.50 4.83 -17.66
CA GLU A 76 -25.86 5.26 -18.00
C GLU A 76 -26.24 4.88 -19.43
N ASP A 77 -25.31 5.00 -20.39
CA ASP A 77 -25.50 4.51 -21.76
C ASP A 77 -25.79 3.01 -21.80
N ALA A 78 -24.99 2.20 -21.11
CA ALA A 78 -25.18 0.75 -21.02
C ALA A 78 -26.53 0.39 -20.37
N LYS A 79 -26.96 1.14 -19.35
CA LYS A 79 -28.25 0.96 -18.69
C LYS A 79 -29.42 1.28 -19.64
N ARG A 80 -29.33 2.36 -20.42
CA ARG A 80 -30.33 2.71 -21.45
C ARG A 80 -30.42 1.64 -22.53
N ALA A 81 -29.29 1.18 -23.05
CA ALA A 81 -29.24 0.12 -24.05
C ALA A 81 -29.86 -1.18 -23.54
N ARG A 82 -29.56 -1.55 -22.29
CA ARG A 82 -30.16 -2.73 -21.64
C ARG A 82 -31.67 -2.59 -21.55
N ARG A 83 -32.19 -1.45 -21.09
CA ARG A 83 -33.64 -1.22 -20.97
C ARG A 83 -34.34 -1.33 -22.32
N ALA A 84 -33.79 -0.73 -23.36
CA ALA A 84 -34.33 -0.77 -24.72
C ALA A 84 -34.33 -2.18 -25.34
N ALA A 85 -33.43 -3.07 -24.91
CA ALA A 85 -33.39 -4.45 -25.40
C ALA A 85 -34.48 -5.35 -24.79
N PHE A 86 -35.16 -4.90 -23.73
CA PHE A 86 -36.23 -5.64 -23.04
C PHE A 86 -37.62 -4.99 -23.23
N GLU A 87 -37.72 -3.94 -24.05
CA GLU A 87 -38.95 -3.25 -24.43
C GLU A 87 -39.30 -3.62 -25.88
#